data_AF-A0A8J3B5A6-F1
#
_entry.id   AF-A0A8J3B5A6-F1
#
_cell.length_a   1.000
_cell.length_b   1.000
_cell.length_c   1.000
_cell.angle_alpha   90.00
_cell.angle_beta   90.00
_cell.angle_gamma   90.00
#
_symmetry.space_group_name_H-M   'P 1'
#
loop_
_entity.id
_entity.type
_entity.pdbx_description
1 polymer ?
#
loop_
_entity_poly.entity_id
_entity_poly.type
_entity_poly.pdbx_seq_one_letter_code
_entity_poly.pdbx_strand_id
1 'polypeptide(L)'
;MSAEFFAPTTGTSPASRAAPAIRITSTSAIVGSPAVSGRSNGGQTPGCGAGARTLGVMGVHLTRIYTRAGDAGTTRLGNNEKVAKTAPRIAAFADADECNAAIGAALALGGLPGEIRAVLTTVQNDLFDVGADLCNPITPNPPYAPLRVSEEYVTRLEAWCDRFNEPLPALDSFVLPGGTPGAALLHVARTVARRAERSAWALLDVEPEQTSTLPAKYLNRLSDLLFILSRSANPDGDVRWVPGGQRGA
;
A
#
# COMPACT_ATOMS: atom_id res chain seq x y z
N MET A 1 4.89 -6.10 -9.47
CA MET A 1 3.44 -6.24 -9.72
C MET A 1 3.19 -6.02 -11.20
N SER A 2 2.51 -6.94 -11.91
CA SER A 2 2.15 -6.69 -13.32
C SER A 2 1.03 -5.66 -13.37
N ALA A 3 1.21 -4.59 -14.13
CA ALA A 3 0.18 -3.57 -14.31
C ALA A 3 -1.15 -4.13 -14.90
N GLU A 4 -1.07 -5.26 -15.59
CA GLU A 4 -2.23 -6.06 -16.04
C GLU A 4 -3.17 -6.47 -14.91
N PHE A 5 -2.70 -6.53 -13.66
CA PHE A 5 -3.55 -6.87 -12.51
C PHE A 5 -4.54 -5.76 -12.15
N PHE A 6 -4.28 -4.52 -12.55
CA PHE A 6 -5.19 -3.40 -12.29
C PHE A 6 -6.04 -2.99 -13.51
N ALA A 7 -5.81 -3.61 -14.66
CA ALA A 7 -6.52 -3.28 -15.88
C ALA A 7 -7.94 -3.88 -15.90
N PRO A 8 -8.98 -3.14 -16.32
CA PRO A 8 -10.34 -3.69 -16.41
C PRO A 8 -10.39 -4.78 -17.48
N THR A 9 -11.09 -5.88 -17.17
CA THR A 9 -11.27 -7.00 -18.09
C THR A 9 -12.09 -6.57 -19.30
N THR A 10 -11.47 -6.57 -20.48
CA THR A 10 -12.23 -6.45 -21.73
C THR A 10 -12.99 -7.74 -21.94
N GLY A 11 -14.31 -7.70 -21.80
CA GLY A 11 -15.20 -8.84 -21.99
C GLY A 11 -15.06 -9.43 -23.39
N THR A 12 -14.23 -10.47 -23.51
CA THR A 12 -14.30 -11.45 -24.59
C THR A 12 -14.13 -12.82 -23.95
N SER A 13 -15.24 -13.55 -23.88
CA SER A 13 -15.30 -14.93 -23.40
C SER A 13 -14.72 -15.87 -24.47
N PRO A 14 -13.77 -16.75 -24.14
CA PRO A 14 -13.63 -18.00 -24.85
C PRO A 14 -14.37 -19.10 -24.05
N ALA A 15 -15.20 -19.84 -24.77
CA ALA A 15 -16.03 -20.92 -24.26
C ALA A 15 -15.23 -22.03 -23.53
N SER A 16 -15.91 -22.62 -22.54
CA SER A 16 -15.80 -24.03 -22.12
C SER A 16 -14.53 -24.51 -21.42
N ARG A 17 -14.54 -24.51 -20.09
CA ARG A 17 -14.51 -25.74 -19.25
C ARG A 17 -14.67 -25.36 -17.77
N ALA A 18 -15.67 -25.94 -17.13
CA ALA A 18 -15.94 -25.77 -15.71
C ALA A 18 -14.78 -26.32 -14.85
N ALA A 19 -14.25 -25.49 -13.97
CA ALA A 19 -13.37 -25.86 -12.86
C ALA A 19 -13.88 -25.14 -11.60
N PRO A 20 -13.75 -25.73 -10.40
CA PRO A 20 -14.62 -25.42 -9.28
C PRO A 20 -14.31 -24.04 -8.71
N ALA A 21 -15.35 -23.22 -8.57
CA ALA A 21 -15.26 -21.94 -7.87
C ALA A 21 -15.09 -22.21 -6.36
N ILE A 22 -13.91 -21.91 -5.82
CA ILE A 22 -13.72 -21.83 -4.36
C ILE A 22 -14.38 -20.53 -3.90
N ARG A 23 -15.54 -20.67 -3.26
CA ARG A 23 -16.32 -19.56 -2.70
C ARG A 23 -15.76 -19.22 -1.33
N ILE A 24 -15.07 -18.09 -1.20
CA ILE A 24 -14.73 -17.54 0.11
C ILE A 24 -16.02 -16.93 0.67
N THR A 25 -16.70 -17.65 1.56
CA THR A 25 -17.78 -17.10 2.36
C THR A 25 -17.18 -16.54 3.65
N SER A 26 -17.15 -15.22 3.80
CA SER A 26 -16.89 -14.61 5.11
C SER A 26 -18.15 -14.75 5.97
N THR A 27 -18.10 -15.63 6.95
CA THR A 27 -19.10 -15.73 8.02
C THR A 27 -18.87 -14.57 8.98
N SER A 28 -19.69 -13.52 8.90
CA SER A 28 -19.72 -12.50 9.95
C SER A 28 -20.37 -13.09 11.20
N ALA A 29 -19.56 -13.32 12.23
CA ALA A 29 -20.04 -13.61 13.58
C ALA A 29 -20.64 -12.32 14.16
N ILE A 30 -21.96 -12.29 14.32
CA ILE A 30 -22.67 -11.26 15.09
C ILE A 30 -22.64 -11.71 16.55
N VAL A 31 -21.96 -10.93 17.40
CA VAL A 31 -22.04 -11.03 18.86
C VAL A 31 -23.43 -10.55 19.30
N GLY A 32 -24.14 -11.38 20.05
CA GLY A 32 -25.49 -11.10 20.52
C GLY A 32 -25.57 -10.44 21.90
N SER A 33 -26.73 -9.82 22.16
CA SER A 33 -27.49 -9.65 23.42
C SER A 33 -27.83 -8.21 23.81
N PRO A 34 -28.92 -7.98 24.56
CA PRO A 34 -30.24 -8.60 24.45
C PRO A 34 -31.38 -7.56 24.36
N ALA A 35 -32.58 -8.08 24.11
CA ALA A 35 -33.82 -7.35 23.88
C ALA A 35 -34.36 -6.60 25.12
N VAL A 36 -34.96 -5.43 24.89
CA VAL A 36 -36.03 -4.85 25.72
C VAL A 36 -37.17 -4.38 24.81
N SER A 37 -38.37 -4.77 25.22
CA SER A 37 -39.68 -4.57 24.59
C SER A 37 -40.20 -3.13 24.59
N GLY A 38 -40.95 -2.74 23.56
CA GLY A 38 -41.80 -1.54 23.60
C GLY A 38 -42.61 -1.33 22.31
N ARG A 39 -43.93 -1.14 22.44
CA ARG A 39 -44.93 -1.11 21.35
C ARG A 39 -45.05 0.25 20.63
N SER A 40 -45.57 0.16 19.40
CA SER A 40 -46.61 0.98 18.75
C SER A 40 -46.30 2.23 17.90
N ASN A 41 -47.03 2.25 16.77
CA ASN A 41 -47.58 3.33 15.95
C ASN A 41 -46.71 4.06 14.90
N GLY A 42 -46.97 3.71 13.63
CA GLY A 42 -47.79 4.54 12.73
C GLY A 42 -47.16 5.82 12.15
N GLY A 43 -46.77 5.78 10.87
CA GLY A 43 -46.47 6.96 10.08
C GLY A 43 -45.87 6.62 8.72
N GLN A 44 -46.71 6.54 7.69
CA GLN A 44 -46.28 6.51 6.28
C GLN A 44 -45.79 7.90 5.85
N THR A 45 -44.58 7.96 5.27
CA THR A 45 -44.16 9.04 4.38
C THR A 45 -43.37 8.46 3.19
N PRO A 46 -43.42 9.08 1.99
CA PRO A 46 -43.06 8.43 0.75
C PRO A 46 -41.56 8.49 0.44
N GLY A 47 -41.12 7.49 -0.33
CA GLY A 47 -39.72 7.19 -0.59
C GLY A 47 -38.93 8.29 -1.29
N CYS A 48 -37.70 8.48 -0.79
CA CYS A 48 -36.58 8.99 -1.57
C CYS A 48 -35.62 7.82 -1.74
N GLY A 49 -35.70 7.15 -2.90
CA GLY A 49 -34.78 6.09 -3.27
C GLY A 49 -33.39 6.67 -3.52
N ALA A 50 -32.61 6.84 -2.46
CA ALA A 50 -31.17 7.01 -2.56
C ALA A 50 -30.61 5.68 -3.06
N GLY A 51 -30.49 5.56 -4.38
CA GLY A 51 -29.71 4.50 -5.01
C GLY A 51 -28.28 4.62 -4.50
N ALA A 52 -27.96 3.84 -3.47
CA ALA A 52 -26.59 3.55 -3.09
C ALA A 52 -25.95 2.91 -4.32
N ARG A 53 -25.26 3.74 -5.12
CA ARG A 53 -24.38 3.24 -6.17
C ARG A 53 -23.31 2.47 -5.43
N THR A 54 -23.44 1.16 -5.42
CA THR A 54 -22.36 0.27 -5.06
C THR A 54 -21.19 0.68 -5.96
N LEU A 55 -20.20 1.36 -5.38
CA LEU A 55 -18.89 1.53 -6.01
C LEU A 55 -18.43 0.11 -6.31
N GLY A 56 -18.49 -0.27 -7.59
CA GLY A 56 -18.02 -1.56 -8.04
C GLY A 56 -16.54 -1.64 -7.70
N VAL A 57 -16.21 -2.38 -6.64
CA VAL A 57 -14.83 -2.71 -6.32
C VAL A 57 -14.31 -3.46 -7.54
N MET A 58 -13.36 -2.87 -8.27
CA MET A 58 -12.70 -3.53 -9.39
C MET A 58 -12.09 -4.83 -8.87
N GLY A 59 -12.66 -5.96 -9.28
CA GLY A 59 -12.16 -7.28 -8.90
C GLY A 59 -10.91 -7.62 -9.70
N VAL A 60 -9.77 -7.77 -9.02
CA VAL A 60 -8.54 -8.32 -9.61
C VAL A 60 -8.68 -9.85 -9.68
N HIS A 61 -8.65 -10.41 -10.88
CA HIS A 61 -8.78 -11.87 -11.09
C HIS A 61 -7.43 -12.50 -11.47
N LEU A 62 -6.78 -13.13 -10.49
CA LEU A 62 -5.53 -13.86 -10.68
C LEU A 62 -5.81 -15.33 -11.02
N THR A 63 -6.14 -15.64 -12.28
CA THR A 63 -6.42 -17.02 -12.73
C THR A 63 -5.26 -17.65 -13.48
N ARG A 64 -4.65 -16.93 -14.43
CA ARG A 64 -3.45 -17.35 -15.16
C ARG A 64 -2.36 -16.31 -15.00
N ILE A 65 -1.31 -16.65 -14.26
CA ILE A 65 -0.25 -15.69 -13.89
C ILE A 65 0.69 -15.37 -15.06
N TYR A 66 1.03 -16.34 -15.91
CA TYR A 66 1.86 -16.09 -17.09
C TYR A 66 1.01 -16.02 -18.37
N THR A 67 1.03 -14.88 -19.05
CA THR A 67 0.23 -14.59 -20.25
C THR A 67 1.04 -14.47 -21.54
N ARG A 68 2.37 -14.33 -21.45
CA ARG A 68 3.31 -13.98 -22.55
C ARG A 68 3.05 -12.62 -23.22
N ALA A 69 2.05 -11.86 -22.75
CA ALA A 69 1.72 -10.55 -23.32
C ALA A 69 2.85 -9.52 -23.15
N GLY A 70 3.72 -9.72 -22.15
CA GLY A 70 4.87 -8.87 -21.87
C GLY A 70 6.19 -9.27 -22.51
N ASP A 71 6.24 -10.32 -23.33
CA ASP A 71 7.50 -10.85 -23.89
C ASP A 71 8.15 -9.89 -24.89
N ALA A 72 7.35 -9.01 -25.51
CA ALA A 72 7.83 -7.95 -26.40
C ALA A 72 8.35 -6.70 -25.66
N GLY A 73 8.59 -6.78 -24.34
CA GLY A 73 9.11 -5.65 -23.55
C GLY A 73 8.07 -4.57 -23.19
N THR A 74 6.80 -4.81 -23.47
CA THR A 74 5.68 -3.90 -23.15
C THR A 74 4.74 -4.48 -22.11
N THR A 75 3.89 -3.66 -21.50
CA THR A 75 2.84 -4.09 -20.56
C THR A 75 1.65 -3.13 -20.66
N ARG A 76 0.56 -3.40 -19.93
CA ARG A 76 -0.64 -2.53 -19.90
C ARG A 76 -0.85 -1.90 -18.54
N LEU A 77 -1.13 -0.60 -18.51
CA LEU A 77 -1.49 0.17 -17.32
C LEU A 77 -2.92 -0.14 -16.83
N GLY A 78 -3.31 0.43 -15.68
CA GLY A 78 -4.65 0.27 -15.11
C GLY A 78 -5.79 0.80 -15.99
N ASN A 79 -5.50 1.68 -16.94
CA ASN A 79 -6.42 2.16 -17.98
C ASN A 79 -6.34 1.35 -19.29
N ASN A 80 -5.67 0.19 -19.31
CA ASN A 80 -5.36 -0.65 -20.48
C ASN A 80 -4.36 -0.06 -21.51
N GLU A 81 -3.81 1.13 -21.28
CA GLU A 81 -2.81 1.73 -22.16
C GLU A 81 -1.54 0.88 -22.21
N LYS A 82 -0.99 0.69 -23.42
CA LYS A 82 0.21 -0.12 -23.63
C LYS A 82 1.47 0.75 -23.50
N VAL A 83 2.36 0.39 -22.58
CA VAL A 83 3.60 1.12 -22.31
C VAL A 83 4.81 0.18 -22.31
N ALA A 84 6.02 0.74 -22.48
CA ALA A 84 7.26 -0.02 -22.31
C ALA A 84 7.44 -0.42 -20.83
N LYS A 85 8.01 -1.59 -20.56
CA LYS A 85 8.33 -2.05 -19.19
C LYS A 85 9.35 -1.15 -18.47
N THR A 86 10.07 -0.32 -19.23
CA THR A 86 11.04 0.65 -18.72
C THR A 86 10.46 2.06 -18.55
N ALA A 87 9.16 2.26 -18.78
CA ALA A 87 8.55 3.58 -18.60
C ALA A 87 8.61 4.01 -17.12
N PRO A 88 8.80 5.31 -16.82
CA PRO A 88 8.89 5.82 -15.45
C PRO A 88 7.69 5.41 -14.58
N ARG A 89 6.49 5.37 -15.17
CA ARG A 89 5.28 4.93 -14.48
C ARG A 89 5.35 3.49 -14.00
N ILE A 90 5.95 2.60 -14.80
CA ILE A 90 6.18 1.21 -14.42
C ILE A 90 7.14 1.12 -13.25
N ALA A 91 8.25 1.87 -13.30
CA ALA A 91 9.24 1.88 -12.22
C ALA A 91 8.62 2.38 -10.90
N ALA A 92 7.78 3.42 -10.94
CA ALA A 92 7.18 4.01 -9.74
C ALA A 92 6.32 3.01 -8.94
N PHE A 93 5.34 2.34 -9.56
CA PHE A 93 4.53 1.37 -8.81
C PHE A 93 5.23 0.02 -8.61
N ALA A 94 6.23 -0.32 -9.43
CA ALA A 94 7.03 -1.53 -9.22
C ALA A 94 7.94 -1.40 -7.98
N ASP A 95 8.53 -0.23 -7.77
CA ASP A 95 9.33 0.04 -6.57
C ASP A 95 8.44 0.09 -5.31
N ALA A 96 7.18 0.55 -5.42
CA ALA A 96 6.21 0.47 -4.34
C ALA A 96 5.88 -0.99 -3.97
N ASP A 97 5.75 -1.87 -4.96
CA ASP A 97 5.59 -3.32 -4.74
C ASP A 97 6.83 -3.95 -4.09
N GLU A 98 8.04 -3.52 -4.48
CA GLU A 98 9.26 -3.98 -3.83
C GLU A 98 9.35 -3.50 -2.37
N CYS A 99 8.91 -2.27 -2.08
CA CYS A 99 8.77 -1.78 -0.71
C CYS A 99 7.79 -2.65 0.08
N ASN A 100 6.67 -3.04 -0.55
CA ASN A 100 5.67 -3.91 0.07
C ASN A 100 6.26 -5.29 0.40
N ALA A 101 7.03 -5.88 -0.51
CA ALA A 101 7.74 -7.14 -0.28
C ALA A 101 8.79 -7.03 0.84
N ALA A 102 9.53 -5.92 0.91
CA ALA A 102 10.50 -5.67 1.98
C ALA A 102 9.83 -5.58 3.36
N ILE A 103 8.66 -4.95 3.45
CA ILE A 103 7.84 -4.95 4.67
C ILE A 103 7.36 -6.37 4.99
N GLY A 104 6.95 -7.14 3.99
CA GLY A 104 6.60 -8.55 4.15
C GLY A 104 7.72 -9.40 4.77
N ALA A 105 8.98 -9.16 4.37
CA ALA A 105 10.14 -9.82 4.97
C ALA A 105 10.32 -9.44 6.44
N ALA A 106 10.17 -8.15 6.78
CA ALA A 106 10.21 -7.68 8.17
C ALA A 106 9.10 -8.31 9.03
N LEU A 107 7.89 -8.44 8.50
CA LEU A 107 6.76 -9.11 9.16
C LEU A 107 6.99 -10.62 9.35
N ALA A 108 7.60 -11.29 8.38
CA ALA A 108 7.83 -12.73 8.44
C ALA A 108 8.97 -13.11 9.39
N LEU A 109 10.08 -12.36 9.34
CA LEU A 109 11.36 -12.73 9.97
C LEU A 109 11.73 -11.87 11.18
N GLY A 110 11.11 -10.70 11.34
CA GLY A 110 11.59 -9.66 12.24
C GLY A 110 11.22 -9.82 13.72
N GLY A 111 10.37 -10.78 14.09
CA GLY A 111 9.93 -10.93 15.49
C GLY A 111 9.24 -9.68 16.06
N LEU A 112 8.60 -8.89 15.20
CA LEU A 112 8.07 -7.57 15.55
C LEU A 112 6.93 -7.61 16.58
N PRO A 113 6.84 -6.63 17.50
CA PRO A 113 5.70 -6.46 18.40
C PRO A 113 4.36 -6.41 17.66
N GLY A 114 3.30 -6.88 18.33
CA GLY A 114 1.95 -6.98 17.73
C GLY A 114 1.40 -5.65 17.20
N GLU A 115 1.68 -4.54 17.88
CA GLU A 115 1.25 -3.20 17.44
C GLU A 115 1.97 -2.74 16.16
N ILE A 116 3.28 -3.02 16.04
CA ILE A 116 4.05 -2.72 14.83
C ILE A 116 3.55 -3.59 13.67
N ARG A 117 3.27 -4.87 13.92
CA ARG A 117 2.69 -5.77 12.92
C ARG A 117 1.35 -5.26 12.38
N ALA A 118 0.47 -4.77 13.26
CA ALA A 118 -0.83 -4.25 12.87
C ALA A 118 -0.69 -3.01 11.95
N VAL A 119 0.21 -2.09 12.31
CA VAL A 119 0.52 -0.90 11.49
C VAL A 119 1.07 -1.30 10.12
N LEU A 120 2.09 -2.17 10.09
CA LEU A 120 2.73 -2.58 8.85
C LEU A 120 1.77 -3.36 7.94
N THR A 121 0.84 -4.13 8.50
CA THR A 121 -0.19 -4.83 7.70
C THR A 121 -1.11 -3.82 7.01
N THR A 122 -1.50 -2.74 7.69
CA THR A 122 -2.25 -1.64 7.06
C THR A 122 -1.42 -0.95 5.98
N VAL A 123 -0.13 -0.67 6.24
CA VAL A 123 0.79 -0.10 5.25
C VAL A 123 0.93 -0.99 4.01
N GLN A 124 0.95 -2.32 4.13
CA GLN A 124 0.99 -3.21 2.97
C GLN A 124 -0.27 -3.09 2.08
N ASN A 125 -1.43 -2.79 2.66
CA ASN A 125 -2.65 -2.51 1.90
C ASN A 125 -2.56 -1.13 1.24
N ASP A 126 -2.17 -0.11 2.01
CA ASP A 126 -1.96 1.24 1.48
C ASP A 126 -0.96 1.24 0.31
N LEU A 127 0.09 0.42 0.34
CA LEU A 127 1.07 0.31 -0.75
C LEU A 127 0.47 -0.29 -2.03
N PHE A 128 -0.56 -1.13 -1.93
CA PHE A 128 -1.32 -1.55 -3.12
C PHE A 128 -2.18 -0.40 -3.65
N ASP A 129 -2.77 0.41 -2.79
CA ASP A 129 -3.56 1.58 -3.20
C ASP A 129 -2.66 2.66 -3.85
N VAL A 130 -1.47 2.88 -3.28
CA VAL A 130 -0.39 3.70 -3.87
C VAL A 130 0.00 3.18 -5.24
N GLY A 131 0.19 1.86 -5.37
CA GLY A 131 0.48 1.22 -6.65
C GLY A 131 -0.65 1.39 -7.67
N ALA A 132 -1.90 1.25 -7.25
CA ALA A 132 -3.08 1.43 -8.09
C ALA A 132 -3.22 2.88 -8.60
N ASP A 133 -2.97 3.87 -7.74
CA ASP A 133 -2.97 5.29 -8.10
C ASP A 133 -1.88 5.59 -9.14
N LEU A 134 -0.63 5.21 -8.86
CA LEU A 134 0.51 5.39 -9.76
C LEU A 134 0.33 4.68 -11.11
N CYS A 135 -0.29 3.49 -11.10
CA CYS A 135 -0.55 2.68 -12.29
C CYS A 135 -1.59 3.29 -13.23
N ASN A 136 -2.48 4.14 -12.73
CA ASN A 136 -3.61 4.67 -13.50
C ASN A 136 -3.45 6.17 -13.81
N PRO A 137 -3.13 6.58 -15.05
CA PRO A 137 -3.03 7.99 -15.41
C PRO A 137 -4.28 8.80 -15.04
N ILE A 138 -4.09 10.06 -14.63
CA ILE A 138 -5.21 10.98 -14.40
C ILE A 138 -5.74 11.45 -15.75
N THR A 139 -7.02 11.20 -16.00
CA THR A 139 -7.70 11.63 -17.23
C THR A 139 -9.00 12.36 -16.90
N PRO A 140 -9.40 13.38 -17.68
CA PRO A 140 -10.71 13.99 -17.54
C PRO A 140 -11.80 12.96 -17.86
N ASN A 141 -12.82 12.86 -16.99
CA ASN A 141 -13.99 11.97 -17.14
C ASN A 141 -13.64 10.48 -17.31
N PRO A 142 -13.03 9.83 -16.29
CA PRO A 142 -12.75 8.41 -16.36
C PRO A 142 -14.06 7.60 -16.38
N PRO A 143 -14.09 6.42 -17.04
CA PRO A 143 -15.30 5.58 -17.14
C PRO A 143 -15.79 5.06 -15.77
N TYR A 144 -14.90 5.00 -14.78
CA TYR A 144 -15.18 4.66 -13.40
C TYR A 144 -14.30 5.52 -12.49
N ALA A 145 -14.76 5.78 -11.26
CA ALA A 145 -13.96 6.50 -10.27
C ALA A 145 -12.72 5.66 -9.91
N PRO A 146 -11.49 6.12 -10.25
CA PRO A 146 -10.29 5.37 -9.94
C PRO A 146 -9.98 5.45 -8.44
N LEU A 147 -9.40 4.38 -7.90
CA LEU A 147 -8.80 4.43 -6.57
C LEU A 147 -7.62 5.40 -6.57
N ARG A 148 -7.59 6.30 -5.59
CA ARG A 148 -6.55 7.32 -5.42
C ARG A 148 -6.15 7.41 -3.96
N VAL A 149 -4.88 7.67 -3.71
CA VAL A 149 -4.39 8.00 -2.37
C VAL A 149 -5.02 9.33 -1.96
N SER A 150 -5.53 9.42 -0.74
CA SER A 150 -6.05 10.66 -0.16
C SER A 150 -5.10 11.22 0.90
N GLU A 151 -5.27 12.49 1.28
CA GLU A 151 -4.47 13.12 2.36
C GLU A 151 -4.60 12.37 3.69
N GLU A 152 -5.72 11.67 3.94
CA GLU A 152 -5.92 10.86 5.16
C GLU A 152 -4.87 9.77 5.34
N TYR A 153 -4.31 9.23 4.25
CA TYR A 153 -3.24 8.24 4.31
C TYR A 153 -1.97 8.86 4.89
N VAL A 154 -1.62 10.07 4.45
CA VAL A 154 -0.45 10.81 4.92
C VAL A 154 -0.63 11.21 6.39
N THR A 155 -1.78 11.79 6.73
CA THR A 155 -2.09 12.18 8.11
C THR A 155 -2.07 10.97 9.06
N ARG A 156 -2.52 9.80 8.62
CA ARG A 156 -2.44 8.56 9.42
C ARG A 156 -1.00 8.13 9.68
N LEU A 157 -0.11 8.23 8.68
CA LEU A 157 1.32 7.95 8.88
C LEU A 157 1.95 8.93 9.88
N GLU A 158 1.59 10.22 9.81
CA GLU A 158 2.07 11.25 10.75
C GLU A 158 1.64 10.94 12.18
N ALA A 159 0.37 10.58 12.40
CA ALA A 159 -0.12 10.18 13.71
C ALA A 159 0.60 8.94 14.28
N TRP A 160 0.96 7.98 13.42
CA TRP A 160 1.81 6.86 13.86
C TRP A 160 3.25 7.28 14.13
N CYS A 161 3.83 8.18 13.34
CA CYS A 161 5.15 8.74 13.63
C CYS A 161 5.18 9.35 15.02
N ASP A 162 4.20 10.22 15.34
CA ASP A 162 4.11 10.86 16.66
C ASP A 162 4.01 9.83 17.78
N ARG A 163 3.08 8.87 17.66
CA ARG A 163 2.84 7.82 18.66
C ARG A 163 4.09 6.98 18.93
N PHE A 164 4.76 6.48 17.90
CA PHE A 164 5.90 5.57 18.10
C PHE A 164 7.19 6.31 18.43
N ASN A 165 7.27 7.60 18.13
CA ASN A 165 8.44 8.41 18.44
C ASN A 165 8.41 8.99 19.86
N GLU A 166 7.23 9.24 20.44
CA GLU A 166 7.06 9.77 21.80
C GLU A 166 7.90 9.04 22.88
N PRO A 167 7.92 7.70 22.98
CA PRO A 167 8.70 7.01 24.00
C PRO A 167 10.20 6.92 23.70
N LEU A 168 10.65 7.30 22.50
CA LEU A 168 12.03 7.13 22.09
C LEU A 168 12.91 8.28 22.60
N PRO A 169 14.14 7.99 23.08
CA PRO A 169 15.07 9.05 23.41
C PRO A 169 15.44 9.84 22.15
N ALA A 170 15.70 11.14 22.32
CA ALA A 170 16.20 11.99 21.25
C ALA A 170 17.53 11.44 20.69
N LEU A 171 17.71 11.57 19.37
CA LEU A 171 18.96 11.23 18.68
C LEU A 171 19.81 12.48 18.48
N ASP A 172 21.10 12.36 18.78
CA ASP A 172 22.13 13.37 18.57
C ASP A 172 23.12 13.01 17.46
N SER A 173 22.97 11.82 16.85
CA SER A 173 23.77 11.34 15.71
C SER A 173 22.94 10.39 14.83
N PHE A 174 23.46 10.05 13.66
CA PHE A 174 22.88 9.00 12.83
C PHE A 174 23.01 7.63 13.51
N VAL A 175 22.06 6.75 13.23
CA VAL A 175 22.06 5.36 13.69
C VAL A 175 22.65 4.47 12.61
N LEU A 176 23.50 3.52 13.01
CA LEU A 176 23.95 2.44 12.15
C LEU A 176 22.79 1.46 11.94
N PRO A 177 22.33 1.23 10.69
CA PRO A 177 21.22 0.31 10.44
C PRO A 177 21.54 -1.11 10.90
N GLY A 178 20.81 -1.62 11.90
CA GLY A 178 21.09 -2.91 12.51
C GLY A 178 20.20 -3.18 13.73
N GLY A 179 20.77 -3.84 14.74
CA GLY A 179 20.07 -4.20 15.97
C GLY A 179 19.39 -5.57 15.85
N THR A 180 18.15 -5.66 16.32
CA THR A 180 17.34 -6.88 16.17
C THR A 180 17.08 -7.21 14.68
N PRO A 181 16.75 -8.47 14.33
CA PRO A 181 16.34 -8.82 12.97
C PRO A 181 15.22 -7.92 12.43
N GLY A 182 14.24 -7.59 13.28
CA GLY A 182 13.14 -6.69 12.94
C GLY A 182 13.60 -5.26 12.64
N ALA A 183 14.43 -4.69 13.50
CA ALA A 183 14.98 -3.35 13.31
C ALA A 183 15.82 -3.25 12.01
N ALA A 184 16.68 -4.23 11.77
CA ALA A 184 17.50 -4.28 10.57
C ALA A 184 16.64 -4.38 9.29
N LEU A 185 15.62 -5.25 9.28
CA LEU A 185 14.71 -5.40 8.14
C LEU A 185 13.83 -4.16 7.92
N LEU A 186 13.43 -3.46 8.98
CA LEU A 186 12.73 -2.18 8.89
C LEU A 186 13.62 -1.09 8.29
N HIS A 187 14.92 -1.07 8.61
CA HIS A 187 15.85 -0.19 7.92
C HIS A 187 16.01 -0.53 6.44
N VAL A 188 16.01 -1.81 6.06
CA VAL A 188 16.00 -2.21 4.63
C VAL A 188 14.74 -1.67 3.97
N ALA A 189 13.55 -1.96 4.52
CA ALA A 189 12.27 -1.47 4.00
C ALA A 189 12.26 0.06 3.88
N ARG A 190 12.81 0.79 4.86
CA ARG A 190 12.96 2.25 4.82
C ARG A 190 13.76 2.72 3.61
N THR A 191 14.88 2.07 3.29
CA THR A 191 15.68 2.45 2.12
C THR A 191 14.98 2.15 0.80
N VAL A 192 14.19 1.07 0.76
CA VAL A 192 13.36 0.71 -0.40
C VAL A 192 12.21 1.71 -0.57
N ALA A 193 11.53 2.12 0.51
CA ALA A 193 10.52 3.17 0.48
C ALA A 193 11.07 4.47 -0.11
N ARG A 194 12.28 4.89 0.30
CA ARG A 194 12.96 6.07 -0.27
C ARG A 194 13.32 5.91 -1.74
N ARG A 195 13.57 4.68 -2.21
CA ARG A 195 13.78 4.42 -3.64
C ARG A 195 12.47 4.56 -4.41
N ALA A 196 11.39 3.95 -3.92
CA ALA A 196 10.06 4.11 -4.50
C ALA A 196 9.64 5.57 -4.56
N GLU A 197 9.92 6.35 -3.51
CA GLU A 197 9.67 7.79 -3.46
C GLU A 197 10.37 8.53 -4.61
N ARG A 198 11.66 8.27 -4.83
CA ARG A 198 12.41 8.88 -5.95
C ARG A 198 11.81 8.50 -7.30
N SER A 199 11.38 7.26 -7.48
CA SER A 199 10.74 6.81 -8.72
C SER A 199 9.37 7.46 -8.93
N ALA A 200 8.60 7.71 -7.86
CA ALA A 200 7.35 8.45 -7.92
C ALA A 200 7.58 9.94 -8.29
N TRP A 201 8.60 10.59 -7.72
CA TRP A 201 8.98 11.95 -8.12
C TRP A 201 9.50 12.01 -9.56
N ALA A 202 10.31 11.05 -9.98
CA ALA A 202 10.78 10.98 -11.36
C ALA A 202 9.64 10.80 -12.37
N LEU A 203 8.58 10.06 -12.00
CA LEU A 203 7.34 10.00 -12.78
C LEU A 203 6.63 11.36 -12.83
N LEU A 204 6.51 12.05 -11.70
CA LEU A 204 5.89 13.38 -11.64
C LEU A 204 6.63 14.40 -12.50
N ASP A 205 7.96 14.32 -12.59
CA ASP A 205 8.76 15.20 -13.43
C ASP A 205 8.45 15.03 -14.92
N VAL A 206 8.13 13.81 -15.37
CA VAL A 206 7.86 13.50 -16.79
C VAL A 206 6.37 13.55 -17.15
N GLU A 207 5.48 13.27 -16.19
CA GLU A 207 4.02 13.18 -16.38
C GLU A 207 3.26 13.96 -15.29
N PRO A 208 3.51 15.28 -15.10
CA PRO A 208 2.99 16.06 -13.98
C PRO A 208 1.46 16.22 -14.00
N GLU A 209 0.85 16.33 -15.19
CA GLU A 209 -0.61 16.51 -15.34
C GLU A 209 -1.40 15.21 -15.18
N GLN A 210 -0.71 14.06 -15.27
CA GLN A 210 -1.33 12.73 -15.26
C GLN A 210 -1.03 11.93 -13.99
N THR A 211 -0.37 12.55 -12.99
CA THR A 211 0.13 11.85 -11.81
C THR A 211 -0.17 12.63 -10.54
N SER A 212 -0.72 11.94 -9.53
CA SER A 212 -0.95 12.52 -8.21
C SER A 212 0.37 12.70 -7.45
N THR A 213 0.51 13.78 -6.69
CA THR A 213 1.66 13.97 -5.78
C THR A 213 1.53 13.18 -4.48
N LEU A 214 0.32 12.71 -4.13
CA LEU A 214 0.04 12.05 -2.86
C LEU A 214 0.78 10.71 -2.68
N PRO A 215 0.90 9.83 -3.69
CA PRO A 215 1.78 8.67 -3.61
C PRO A 215 3.22 8.98 -3.17
N ALA A 216 3.84 10.02 -3.75
CA ALA A 216 5.20 10.41 -3.41
C ALA A 216 5.29 10.97 -1.97
N LYS A 217 4.33 11.80 -1.56
CA LYS A 217 4.23 12.30 -0.17
C LYS A 217 4.02 11.17 0.84
N TYR A 218 3.18 10.18 0.52
CA TYR A 218 2.97 9.00 1.35
C TYR A 218 4.27 8.21 1.52
N LEU A 219 5.00 7.94 0.44
CA LEU A 219 6.27 7.20 0.49
C LEU A 219 7.35 7.95 1.28
N ASN A 220 7.40 9.28 1.17
CA ASN A 220 8.28 10.11 1.99
C ASN A 220 7.99 9.91 3.49
N ARG A 221 6.73 10.08 3.90
CA ARG A 221 6.33 9.92 5.30
C ARG A 221 6.42 8.48 5.80
N LEU A 222 6.22 7.51 4.92
CA LEU A 222 6.39 6.09 5.24
C LEU A 222 7.86 5.82 5.59
N SER A 223 8.81 6.45 4.92
CA SER A 223 10.22 6.27 5.25
C SER A 223 10.58 6.81 6.65
N ASP A 224 9.93 7.90 7.09
CA ASP A 224 10.05 8.42 8.46
C ASP A 224 9.47 7.41 9.46
N LEU A 225 8.25 6.91 9.20
CA LEU A 225 7.60 5.91 10.05
C LEU A 225 8.46 4.65 10.18
N LEU A 226 9.01 4.12 9.07
CA LEU A 226 9.85 2.92 9.10
C LEU A 226 11.14 3.13 9.90
N PHE A 227 11.70 4.35 9.91
CA PHE A 227 12.82 4.69 10.79
C PHE A 227 12.42 4.70 12.27
N ILE A 228 11.29 5.31 12.60
CA ILE A 228 10.78 5.35 13.98
C ILE A 228 10.48 3.93 14.47
N LEU A 229 9.83 3.12 13.65
CA LEU A 229 9.52 1.72 13.95
C LEU A 229 10.78 0.86 14.08
N SER A 230 11.84 1.11 13.29
CA SER A 230 13.08 0.35 13.43
C SER A 230 13.73 0.57 14.79
N ARG A 231 13.69 1.80 15.30
CA ARG A 231 14.17 2.14 16.65
C ARG A 231 13.29 1.54 17.74
N SER A 232 11.96 1.63 17.58
CA SER A 232 11.00 1.01 18.51
C SER A 232 11.15 -0.52 18.58
N ALA A 233 11.53 -1.16 17.48
CA ALA A 233 11.82 -2.60 17.42
C ALA A 233 13.23 -2.98 17.94
N ASN A 234 13.98 -2.04 18.52
CA ASN A 234 15.36 -2.24 18.97
C ASN A 234 15.53 -1.85 20.46
N PRO A 235 15.03 -2.66 21.41
CA PRO A 235 14.94 -2.28 22.83
C PRO A 235 16.30 -2.09 23.51
N ASP A 236 17.35 -2.74 23.01
CA ASP A 236 18.72 -2.61 23.56
C ASP A 236 19.42 -1.32 23.09
N GLY A 237 18.75 -0.52 22.26
CA GLY A 237 19.21 0.78 21.81
C GLY A 237 20.01 0.74 20.50
N ASP A 238 20.18 1.92 19.94
CA ASP A 238 20.77 2.14 18.62
C ASP A 238 22.28 2.40 18.69
N VAL A 239 23.05 1.77 17.80
CA VAL A 239 24.47 2.07 17.65
C VAL A 239 24.62 3.38 16.88
N ARG A 240 25.28 4.36 17.50
CA ARG A 240 25.47 5.69 16.89
C ARG A 240 26.66 5.71 15.95
N TRP A 241 26.53 6.45 14.87
CA TRP A 241 27.62 6.75 13.97
C TRP A 241 28.64 7.69 14.64
N VAL A 242 29.93 7.38 14.47
CA VAL A 242 31.05 8.20 14.93
C VAL A 242 31.76 8.80 13.71
N PRO A 243 31.60 10.10 13.43
CA PRO A 243 32.24 10.75 12.28
C PRO A 243 33.76 10.73 12.40
N GLY A 244 34.46 10.14 11.41
CA GLY A 244 35.93 10.17 11.32
C GLY A 244 36.71 9.52 12.46
N GLY A 245 36.04 8.87 13.43
CA GLY A 245 36.67 8.35 14.64
C GLY A 245 37.37 7.00 14.49
N GLN A 246 38.10 6.61 15.54
CA GLN A 246 38.62 5.25 15.68
C GLN A 246 37.45 4.26 15.80
N ARG A 247 37.21 3.52 14.71
CA ARG A 247 36.26 2.41 14.67
C ARG A 247 36.89 1.31 15.53
N GLY A 248 36.38 1.10 16.75
CA GLY A 248 36.90 0.06 17.64
C GLY A 248 37.02 -1.27 16.90
N ALA A 249 38.17 -1.93 17.10
CA ALA A 249 38.48 -3.24 16.53
C ALA A 249 37.52 -4.33 17.02
#